data_AF-A0A6S6SBX7-F1
#
_entry.id   AF-A0A6S6SBX7-F1
#
_cell.length_a   1.000
_cell.length_b   1.000
_cell.length_c   1.000
_cell.angle_alpha   90.00
_cell.angle_beta   90.00
_cell.angle_gamma   90.00
#
_symmetry.space_group_name_H-M   'P 1'
#
loop_
_entity.id
_entity.type
_entity.pdbx_description
1 polymer ?
#
loop_
_entity_poly.entity_id
_entity_poly.type
_entity_poly.pdbx_seq_one_letter_code
_entity_poly.pdbx_strand_id
1 'polypeptide(L)'
;MADEVNYVLEAFKFMLLGMGIVFLFLFILVKVVELQAKIIAKYFPESTPKTPVTPAGNTAEEEQRKVAAIIAAVTEFRNNKS
;
A
#
# COMPACT_ATOMS: atom_id res chain seq x y z
N MET A 1 -54.83 -6.67 -9.14
CA MET A 1 -54.20 -5.77 -8.14
C MET A 1 -53.55 -6.51 -6.98
N ALA A 2 -54.22 -7.40 -6.23
CA ALA A 2 -53.59 -8.10 -5.09
C ALA A 2 -52.51 -9.13 -5.51
N ASP A 3 -52.71 -9.83 -6.63
CA ASP A 3 -51.76 -10.85 -7.10
C ASP A 3 -50.48 -10.25 -7.72
N GLU A 4 -50.57 -9.05 -8.28
CA GLU A 4 -49.46 -8.35 -8.93
C GLU A 4 -48.40 -7.88 -7.91
N VAL A 5 -48.86 -7.46 -6.73
CA VAL A 5 -48.00 -7.07 -5.61
C VAL A 5 -47.17 -8.26 -5.12
N ASN A 6 -47.72 -9.48 -5.14
CA ASN A 6 -46.98 -10.68 -4.75
C ASN A 6 -45.80 -10.96 -5.68
N TYR A 7 -45.97 -10.85 -7.00
CA TYR A 7 -44.87 -11.08 -7.95
C TYR A 7 -43.75 -10.04 -7.83
N VAL A 8 -44.10 -8.76 -7.63
CA VAL A 8 -43.10 -7.70 -7.43
C VAL A 8 -42.32 -7.94 -6.14
N LEU A 9 -43.00 -8.35 -5.07
CA LEU A 9 -42.37 -8.65 -3.79
C LEU A 9 -41.48 -9.89 -3.86
N GLU A 10 -41.85 -10.88 -4.67
CA GLU A 10 -41.06 -12.08 -4.92
C GLU A 10 -39.81 -11.77 -5.78
N ALA A 11 -39.95 -10.98 -6.83
CA ALA A 11 -38.83 -10.48 -7.63
C ALA A 11 -37.84 -9.65 -6.79
N PHE A 12 -38.35 -8.84 -5.86
CA PHE A 12 -37.52 -8.07 -4.93
C PHE A 12 -36.70 -8.97 -4.00
N LYS A 13 -37.27 -10.09 -3.51
CA LYS A 13 -36.53 -11.08 -2.73
C LYS A 13 -35.37 -11.67 -3.53
N PHE A 14 -35.57 -11.98 -4.81
CA PHE A 14 -34.51 -12.49 -5.67
C PHE A 14 -33.43 -11.44 -5.96
N MET A 15 -33.80 -10.16 -6.13
CA MET A 15 -32.83 -9.06 -6.25
C MET A 15 -31.97 -8.94 -4.99
N LEU A 16 -32.59 -8.96 -3.80
CA LEU A 16 -31.88 -8.89 -2.54
C LEU A 16 -30.98 -10.11 -2.32
N LEU A 17 -31.45 -11.30 -2.70
CA LEU A 17 -30.69 -12.55 -2.63
C LEU A 17 -29.46 -12.51 -3.55
N GLY A 18 -29.64 -12.06 -4.80
CA GLY A 18 -28.56 -11.92 -5.78
C GLY A 18 -27.52 -10.87 -5.37
N MET A 19 -27.97 -9.72 -4.88
CA MET A 19 -27.06 -8.70 -4.36
C MET A 19 -26.34 -9.18 -3.09
N GLY A 20 -27.06 -9.87 -2.20
CA GLY A 20 -26.52 -10.40 -0.94
C GLY A 20 -25.45 -11.47 -1.16
N ILE A 21 -25.65 -12.40 -2.10
CA ILE A 21 -24.68 -13.47 -2.36
C ILE A 21 -23.40 -12.90 -3.00
N VAL A 22 -23.52 -11.94 -3.91
CA VAL A 22 -22.36 -11.26 -4.51
C VAL A 22 -21.59 -10.48 -3.44
N PHE A 23 -22.30 -9.74 -2.58
CA PHE A 23 -21.68 -9.01 -1.48
C PHE A 23 -20.94 -9.95 -0.52
N LEU A 24 -21.57 -11.07 -0.13
CA LEU A 24 -20.94 -12.07 0.74
C LEU A 24 -19.70 -12.67 0.09
N PHE A 25 -19.76 -12.99 -1.20
CA PHE A 25 -18.64 -13.52 -1.97
C PHE A 25 -17.46 -12.54 -1.99
N LEU A 26 -17.72 -11.26 -2.32
CA LEU A 26 -16.68 -10.23 -2.31
C LEU A 26 -16.11 -10.01 -0.91
N PHE A 27 -16.95 -10.01 0.13
CA PHE A 27 -16.50 -9.90 1.51
C PHE A 27 -15.53 -11.02 1.89
N ILE A 28 -15.84 -12.26 1.51
CA ILE A 28 -14.94 -13.41 1.71
C ILE A 28 -13.64 -13.21 0.93
N LEU A 29 -13.67 -12.77 -0.33
CA LEU A 29 -12.47 -12.51 -1.10
C LEU A 29 -11.57 -11.46 -0.45
N VAL A 30 -12.15 -10.36 0.03
CA VAL A 30 -11.39 -9.33 0.76
C VAL A 30 -10.71 -9.93 1.99
N LYS A 31 -11.42 -10.76 2.75
CA LYS A 31 -10.84 -11.44 3.93
C LYS A 31 -9.70 -12.40 3.58
N VAL A 32 -9.80 -13.11 2.46
CA VAL A 32 -8.74 -14.00 1.98
C VAL A 32 -7.51 -13.19 1.58
N VAL A 33 -7.69 -12.07 0.87
CA VAL A 33 -6.59 -11.18 0.48
C VAL A 33 -5.95 -10.53 1.72
N GLU A 34 -6.73 -10.10 2.71
CA GLU A 34 -6.21 -9.60 3.99
C GLU A 34 -5.38 -10.67 4.72
N LEU A 35 -5.86 -11.92 4.73
CA LEU A 35 -5.14 -13.04 5.33
C LEU A 35 -3.83 -13.31 4.60
N GLN A 36 -3.84 -13.33 3.27
CA GLN A 36 -2.62 -13.45 2.47
C GLN A 36 -1.63 -12.32 2.77
N ALA A 37 -2.09 -11.07 2.80
CA ALA A 37 -1.26 -9.91 3.14
C ALA A 37 -0.63 -10.04 4.53
N LYS A 38 -1.37 -10.53 5.53
CA LYS A 38 -0.86 -10.76 6.88
C LYS A 38 0.15 -11.90 6.95
N ILE A 39 -0.07 -12.98 6.20
CA ILE A 39 0.87 -14.10 6.08
C ILE A 39 2.15 -13.59 5.43
N ILE A 40 2.06 -12.89 4.30
CA ILE A 40 3.20 -12.32 3.59
C ILE A 40 3.97 -11.37 4.52
N ALA A 41 3.31 -10.42 5.20
CA ALA A 41 3.97 -9.50 6.12
C ALA A 41 4.70 -10.20 7.29
N LYS A 42 4.22 -11.37 7.71
CA LYS A 42 4.83 -12.15 8.80
C LYS A 42 6.03 -12.99 8.34
N TYR A 43 5.93 -13.64 7.17
CA TYR A 43 6.96 -14.57 6.68
C TYR A 43 7.97 -13.91 5.73
N PHE A 44 7.54 -12.87 5.03
CA PHE A 44 8.36 -11.99 4.20
C PHE A 44 8.17 -10.55 4.71
N PRO A 45 8.67 -10.23 5.91
CA PRO A 45 8.74 -8.84 6.33
C PRO A 45 9.59 -8.13 5.29
N GLU A 46 8.96 -7.30 4.45
CA GLU A 46 9.72 -6.35 3.67
C GLU A 46 10.53 -5.57 4.70
N SER A 47 11.86 -5.69 4.60
CA SER A 47 12.77 -4.77 5.25
C SER A 47 12.52 -3.44 4.59
N THR A 48 11.42 -2.79 4.96
CA THR A 48 11.21 -1.39 4.73
C THR A 48 12.45 -0.77 5.34
N PRO A 49 13.40 -0.23 4.55
CA PRO A 49 14.38 0.63 5.14
C PRO A 49 13.51 1.66 5.85
N LYS A 50 13.66 1.72 7.18
CA LYS A 50 13.06 2.75 8.00
C LYS A 50 13.48 4.03 7.29
N THR A 51 12.60 4.62 6.49
CA THR A 51 12.88 5.91 5.87
C THR A 51 13.21 6.75 7.09
N PRO A 52 14.46 7.23 7.24
CA PRO A 52 14.75 8.07 8.38
C PRO A 52 13.74 9.18 8.24
N VAL A 53 12.87 9.31 9.25
CA VAL A 53 12.14 10.55 9.44
C VAL A 53 13.25 11.56 9.70
N THR A 54 13.78 12.14 8.62
CA THR A 54 14.81 13.16 8.72
C THR A 54 14.19 14.22 9.61
N PRO A 55 14.78 14.52 10.77
CA PRO A 55 14.33 15.65 11.55
C PRO A 55 14.35 16.84 10.60
N ALA A 56 13.25 17.60 10.51
CA ALA A 56 13.26 18.87 9.79
C ALA A 56 14.27 19.79 10.49
N GLY A 57 15.53 19.68 10.10
CA GLY A 57 16.68 20.22 10.79
C GLY A 57 17.76 20.53 9.76
N ASN A 58 17.80 21.81 9.38
CA ASN A 58 18.85 22.47 8.61
C ASN A 58 19.29 21.78 7.31
N THR A 59 18.45 21.89 6.28
CA THR A 59 18.76 21.57 4.87
C THR A 59 20.12 22.12 4.42
N ALA A 60 20.53 23.29 4.92
CA ALA A 60 21.81 23.92 4.60
C ALA A 60 23.03 23.12 5.06
N GLU A 61 22.98 22.47 6.22
CA GLU A 61 24.08 21.64 6.71
C GLU A 61 24.14 20.30 5.98
N GLU A 62 23.00 19.75 5.57
CA GLU A 62 22.94 18.54 4.76
C GLU A 62 23.49 18.78 3.35
N GLU A 63 23.17 19.94 2.76
CA GLU A 63 23.70 20.36 1.46
C GLU A 63 25.21 20.61 1.53
N GLN A 64 25.72 21.28 2.57
CA GLN A 64 27.16 21.42 2.79
C GLN A 64 27.87 20.07 2.95
N ARG A 65 27.27 19.11 3.67
CA ARG A 65 27.81 17.75 3.81
C ARG A 65 27.88 17.02 2.47
N LYS A 66 26.86 17.16 1.62
CA LYS A 66 26.84 16.59 0.26
C LYS A 66 27.92 17.20 -0.63
N VAL A 67 28.05 18.53 -0.63
CA VAL A 67 29.09 19.23 -1.40
C VAL A 67 30.49 18.82 -0.95
N ALA A 68 30.74 18.73 0.35
CA ALA A 68 32.02 18.28 0.89
C ALA A 68 32.36 16.84 0.48
N ALA A 69 31.38 15.93 0.51
CA ALA A 69 31.56 14.55 0.08
C ALA A 69 31.92 14.44 -1.42
N ILE A 70 31.26 15.25 -2.27
CA ILE A 70 31.57 15.30 -3.71
C ILE A 70 32.99 15.83 -3.94
N ILE A 71 33.38 16.91 -3.26
CA ILE A 71 34.73 17.48 -3.38
C ILE A 71 35.79 16.48 -2.93
N ALA A 72 35.55 15.74 -1.84
CA ALA A 72 36.46 14.70 -1.36
C ALA A 72 36.62 13.59 -2.39
N ALA A 73 35.52 13.10 -2.97
CA ALA A 73 35.56 12.05 -4.00
C ALA A 73 36.30 12.49 -5.26
N VAL A 74 36.07 13.73 -5.73
CA VAL A 74 36.76 14.28 -6.91
C VAL A 74 38.26 14.49 -6.63
N THR A 75 38.60 14.97 -5.43
CA THR A 75 39.99 15.19 -5.03
C THR A 75 40.74 13.87 -4.95
N GLU A 76 40.15 12.84 -4.35
CA GLU A 76 40.71 11.49 -4.27
C GLU A 76 40.91 10.88 -5.67
N PHE A 77 39.90 10.98 -6.53
CA PHE A 77 40.00 10.48 -7.91
C PHE A 77 41.12 11.17 -8.71
N ARG A 78 41.28 12.49 -8.54
CA ARG A 78 42.35 13.25 -9.21
C ARG A 78 43.73 12.90 -8.67
N ASN A 79 43.85 12.69 -7.35
CA ASN A 79 45.10 12.32 -6.70
C ASN A 79 45.52 10.89 -7.08
N ASN A 80 44.57 9.97 -7.20
CA ASN A 80 44.82 8.58 -7.61
C ASN A 80 45.02 8.40 -9.13
N LYS A 81 44.75 9.44 -9.94
CA LYS A 81 44.94 9.45 -11.41
C LYS A 81 46.20 10.22 -11.86
N SER A 82 46.98 10.75 -10.92
CA SER A 82 48.32 11.31 -11.14
C SER A 82 49.37 10.28 -10.76
#